data_AF-A0A3S4HXQ0-F1
#
_entry.id   AF-A0A3S4HXQ0-F1
#
_cell.length_a   1.000
_cell.length_b   1.000
_cell.length_c   1.000
_cell.angle_alpha   90.00
_cell.angle_beta   90.00
_cell.angle_gamma   90.00
#
_symmetry.space_group_name_H-M   'P 1'
#
loop_
_entity.id
_entity.type
_entity.pdbx_description
1 polymer ?
#
loop_
_entity_poly.entity_id
_entity_poly.type
_entity_poly.pdbx_seq_one_letter_code
_entity_poly.pdbx_strand_id
1 'polypeptide(L)'
;MIKKTPLEYQPGSKHIYSDVDYMILGFIIESITAMPLDRYVETTIYKPLGLKHTVFNPLMKGFTPPQIAATELHGNTRDGVIHFPNIRTNTLWGQVHDEKAWYSMGGVSGHAGLFF
;
A
#
# COMPACT_ATOMS: atom_id res chain seq x y z
N MET A 1 -5.04 14.52 -11.82
CA MET A 1 -5.44 13.58 -12.89
C MET A 1 -6.74 12.85 -12.53
N ILE A 2 -6.87 12.23 -11.36
CA ILE A 2 -8.09 11.52 -10.91
C ILE A 2 -9.38 12.34 -11.01
N LYS A 3 -9.39 13.60 -10.55
CA LYS A 3 -10.58 14.48 -10.60
C LYS A 3 -11.11 14.78 -12.02
N LYS A 4 -10.32 14.48 -13.07
CA LYS A 4 -10.68 14.71 -14.48
C LYS A 4 -11.03 13.41 -15.23
N THR A 5 -10.88 12.26 -14.59
CA THR A 5 -11.20 10.97 -15.20
C THR A 5 -12.72 10.79 -15.21
N PRO A 6 -13.36 10.44 -16.35
CA PRO A 6 -14.79 10.18 -16.39
C PRO A 6 -15.16 8.95 -15.57
N LEU A 7 -16.36 8.96 -14.99
CA LEU A 7 -16.91 7.79 -14.29
C LEU A 7 -17.33 6.73 -15.30
N GLU A 8 -16.97 5.47 -15.03
CA GLU A 8 -17.40 4.33 -15.86
C GLU A 8 -18.88 3.97 -15.64
N TYR A 9 -19.42 4.26 -14.46
CA TYR A 9 -20.81 4.04 -14.08
C TYR A 9 -21.26 5.06 -13.03
N GLN A 10 -22.58 5.22 -12.88
CA GLN A 10 -23.13 6.12 -11.86
C GLN A 10 -22.86 5.58 -10.46
N PRO A 11 -22.40 6.41 -9.49
CA PRO A 11 -22.20 5.97 -8.11
C PRO A 11 -23.47 5.31 -7.53
N GLY A 12 -23.30 4.16 -6.88
CA GLY A 12 -24.42 3.37 -6.32
C GLY A 12 -25.18 2.50 -7.31
N SER A 13 -24.90 2.58 -8.62
CA SER A 13 -25.55 1.71 -9.62
C SER A 13 -24.88 0.35 -9.80
N LYS A 14 -23.57 0.26 -9.51
CA LYS A 14 -22.76 -0.96 -9.60
C LYS A 14 -21.71 -0.97 -8.49
N HIS A 15 -21.26 -2.17 -8.14
CA HIS A 15 -20.12 -2.41 -7.26
C HIS A 15 -19.03 -3.13 -8.03
N ILE A 16 -17.95 -2.42 -8.35
CA ILE A 16 -16.77 -2.95 -9.02
C ILE A 16 -15.57 -2.64 -8.13
N TYR A 17 -14.75 -3.66 -7.86
CA TYR A 17 -13.53 -3.46 -7.10
C TYR A 17 -12.55 -2.58 -7.86
N SER A 18 -11.98 -1.58 -7.19
CA SER A 18 -11.09 -0.59 -7.77
C SER A 18 -10.03 -0.18 -6.75
N ASP A 19 -8.75 -0.39 -7.07
CA ASP A 19 -7.63 0.07 -6.23
C ASP A 19 -7.72 1.58 -5.98
N VAL A 20 -8.12 2.33 -7.01
CA VAL A 20 -8.18 3.79 -6.98
C VAL A 20 -9.15 4.27 -5.89
N ASP A 21 -10.23 3.53 -5.67
CA ASP A 21 -11.23 3.87 -4.66
C ASP A 21 -10.61 3.82 -3.27
N TYR A 22 -9.84 2.76 -2.98
CA TYR A 22 -9.15 2.61 -1.70
C TYR A 22 -7.95 3.57 -1.55
N MET A 23 -7.24 3.87 -2.63
CA MET A 23 -6.21 4.93 -2.62
C MET A 23 -6.84 6.29 -2.24
N ILE A 24 -7.98 6.63 -2.84
CA ILE A 24 -8.73 7.86 -2.54
C ILE A 24 -9.22 7.86 -1.09
N LEU A 25 -9.73 6.75 -0.58
CA LEU A 25 -10.13 6.63 0.83
C LEU A 25 -8.95 6.90 1.78
N GLY A 26 -7.75 6.42 1.45
CA GLY A 26 -6.52 6.76 2.18
C GLY A 26 -6.30 8.28 2.25
N PHE A 27 -6.35 8.97 1.11
CA PHE A 27 -6.21 10.43 1.07
C PHE A 27 -7.32 11.17 1.81
N ILE A 28 -8.55 10.66 1.80
CA ILE A 28 -9.67 11.24 2.56
C ILE A 28 -9.38 11.17 4.06
N ILE A 29 -8.90 10.02 4.55
CA ILE A 29 -8.50 9.86 5.96
C ILE A 29 -7.41 10.88 6.31
N GLU A 30 -6.36 10.98 5.50
CA GLU A 30 -5.26 11.91 5.74
C GLU A 30 -5.75 13.37 5.73
N SER A 31 -6.64 13.72 4.80
CA SER A 31 -7.19 15.07 4.69
C SER A 31 -8.08 15.44 5.88
N ILE A 32 -8.86 14.51 6.42
CA ILE A 32 -9.78 14.78 7.54
C ILE A 32 -9.01 14.81 8.87
N THR A 33 -8.05 13.91 9.02
CA THR A 33 -7.34 13.70 10.29
C THR A 33 -6.07 14.54 10.42
N ALA A 34 -5.58 15.10 9.30
CA ALA A 34 -4.27 15.74 9.21
C ALA A 34 -3.11 14.84 9.65
N MET A 35 -3.27 13.52 9.57
CA MET A 35 -2.27 12.52 9.91
C MET A 35 -1.96 11.64 8.70
N PRO A 36 -0.70 11.22 8.48
CA PRO A 36 -0.40 10.17 7.52
C PRO A 36 -1.17 8.88 7.82
N LEU A 37 -1.60 8.17 6.78
CA LEU A 37 -2.48 7.00 6.92
C LEU A 37 -1.90 5.95 7.88
N ASP A 38 -0.61 5.63 7.75
CA ASP A 38 0.05 4.62 8.58
C ASP A 38 0.06 5.00 10.07
N ARG A 39 0.30 6.28 10.39
CA ARG A 39 0.26 6.79 11.77
C ARG A 39 -1.15 6.84 12.33
N TYR A 40 -2.12 7.17 11.50
CA TYR A 40 -3.53 7.18 11.89
C TYR A 40 -3.98 5.79 12.32
N VAL A 41 -3.82 4.77 11.46
CA VAL A 41 -4.26 3.41 11.77
C VAL A 41 -3.46 2.77 12.90
N GLU A 42 -2.17 3.06 13.02
CA GLU A 42 -1.36 2.63 14.17
C GLU A 42 -1.95 3.11 15.49
N THR A 43 -2.35 4.38 15.54
CA THR A 43 -2.78 5.04 16.77
C THR A 43 -4.22 4.74 17.12
N THR A 44 -5.09 4.67 16.12
CA THR A 44 -6.55 4.58 16.31
C THR A 44 -7.10 3.16 16.19
N ILE A 45 -6.36 2.24 15.55
CA ILE A 45 -6.80 0.86 15.31
C ILE A 45 -5.82 -0.14 15.92
N TYR A 46 -4.56 -0.13 15.50
CA TYR A 46 -3.62 -1.21 15.83
C TYR A 46 -3.27 -1.23 17.31
N LYS A 47 -2.91 -0.07 17.89
CA LYS A 47 -2.57 0.03 19.32
C LYS A 47 -3.76 -0.31 20.23
N PRO A 48 -4.98 0.24 20.04
CA PRO A 48 -6.15 -0.13 20.85
C PRO A 48 -6.50 -1.63 20.78
N LEU A 49 -6.26 -2.27 19.63
CA LEU A 49 -6.48 -3.72 19.45
C LEU A 49 -5.30 -4.58 19.89
N GLY A 50 -4.19 -3.98 20.35
CA GLY A 50 -2.99 -4.72 20.78
C GLY A 50 -2.21 -5.39 19.65
N LEU A 51 -2.40 -4.95 18.40
CA LEU A 51 -1.71 -5.51 17.22
C LEU A 51 -0.25 -5.03 17.19
N LYS A 52 0.68 -5.96 17.37
CA LYS A 52 2.14 -5.66 17.45
C LYS A 52 2.92 -5.90 16.17
N HIS A 53 2.36 -6.68 15.24
CA HIS A 53 3.02 -7.07 13.98
C HIS A 53 2.28 -6.52 12.75
N THR A 54 1.18 -5.78 12.95
CA THR A 54 0.40 -5.16 11.88
C THR A 54 0.91 -3.76 11.58
N VAL A 55 1.56 -3.57 10.43
CA VAL A 55 2.32 -2.35 10.16
C VAL A 55 2.56 -2.09 8.68
N PHE A 56 2.59 -0.82 8.27
CA PHE A 56 3.14 -0.40 6.98
C PHE A 56 4.65 -0.21 7.07
N ASN A 57 5.38 -0.49 5.99
CA ASN A 57 6.84 -0.31 5.90
C ASN A 57 7.60 -0.94 7.11
N PRO A 58 7.44 -2.24 7.37
CA PRO A 58 7.96 -2.91 8.58
C PRO A 58 9.47 -2.72 8.77
N LEU A 59 10.26 -2.72 7.69
CA LEU A 59 11.71 -2.51 7.78
C LEU A 59 12.09 -1.14 8.37
N MET A 60 11.27 -0.11 8.12
CA MET A 60 11.45 1.22 8.71
C MET A 60 11.00 1.27 10.18
N LYS A 61 10.29 0.23 10.65
CA LYS A 61 9.73 0.15 12.01
C LYS A 61 10.51 -0.85 12.89
N GLY A 62 11.72 -1.23 12.47
CA GLY A 62 12.64 -2.06 13.24
C GLY A 62 12.44 -3.57 13.08
N PHE A 63 11.56 -4.01 12.17
CA PHE A 63 11.46 -5.43 11.83
C PHE A 63 12.62 -5.84 10.94
N THR A 64 13.13 -7.04 11.18
CA THR A 64 14.14 -7.68 10.33
C THR A 64 13.48 -8.58 9.29
N PRO A 65 14.12 -8.81 8.12
CA PRO A 65 13.54 -9.66 7.08
C PRO A 65 13.04 -11.03 7.61
N PRO A 66 13.77 -11.80 8.44
CA PRO A 66 13.28 -13.08 8.94
C PRO A 66 11.95 -13.06 9.73
N GLN A 67 11.50 -11.88 10.18
CA GLN A 67 10.23 -11.71 10.88
C GLN A 67 9.05 -11.40 9.94
N ILE A 68 9.31 -11.28 8.64
CA ILE A 68 8.35 -10.86 7.63
C ILE A 68 8.27 -11.97 6.57
N ALA A 69 7.13 -12.18 5.94
CA ALA A 69 7.08 -13.04 4.75
C ALA A 69 7.67 -12.31 3.53
N ALA A 70 8.49 -12.99 2.73
CA ALA A 70 8.86 -12.49 1.41
C ALA A 70 7.64 -12.51 0.49
N THR A 71 7.45 -11.46 -0.32
CA THR A 71 6.24 -11.25 -1.11
C THR A 71 6.42 -11.50 -2.60
N GLU A 72 7.62 -11.32 -3.13
CA GLU A 72 7.96 -11.56 -4.55
C GLU A 72 9.41 -12.01 -4.70
N LEU A 73 9.69 -12.98 -5.56
CA LEU A 73 11.04 -13.55 -5.71
C LEU A 73 11.97 -12.65 -6.53
N HIS A 74 11.44 -12.00 -7.58
CA HIS A 74 12.18 -11.24 -8.59
C HIS A 74 11.71 -9.79 -8.72
N GLY A 75 11.36 -9.16 -7.59
CA GLY A 75 10.94 -7.77 -7.58
C GLY A 75 9.67 -7.54 -8.40
N ASN A 76 9.66 -6.49 -9.23
CA ASN A 76 8.54 -6.19 -10.14
C ASN A 76 8.80 -6.64 -11.58
N THR A 77 9.81 -7.47 -11.80
CA THR A 77 10.21 -7.88 -13.16
C THR A 77 9.22 -8.83 -13.83
N ARG A 78 8.32 -9.46 -13.06
CA ARG A 78 7.44 -10.55 -13.53
C ARG A 78 8.28 -11.62 -14.25
N ASP A 79 9.23 -12.21 -13.51
CA ASP A 79 10.16 -13.22 -14.01
C ASP A 79 10.97 -12.76 -15.24
N GLY A 80 11.33 -11.47 -15.28
CA GLY A 80 12.12 -10.87 -16.35
C GLY A 80 11.33 -10.39 -17.58
N VAL A 81 10.00 -10.50 -17.59
CA VAL A 81 9.15 -10.08 -18.71
C VAL A 81 9.00 -8.55 -18.80
N ILE A 82 9.11 -7.85 -17.67
CA ILE A 82 8.92 -6.40 -17.57
C ILE A 82 10.24 -5.71 -17.23
N HIS A 83 10.51 -4.58 -17.91
CA HIS A 83 11.67 -3.74 -17.65
C HIS A 83 11.32 -2.25 -17.74
N PHE A 84 11.72 -1.47 -16.74
CA PHE A 84 11.61 -0.01 -16.73
C PHE A 84 12.67 0.59 -15.77
N PRO A 85 13.00 1.90 -15.89
CA PRO A 85 13.96 2.53 -14.99
C PRO A 85 13.55 2.39 -13.52
N ASN A 86 14.50 2.03 -12.65
CA ASN A 86 14.29 1.78 -11.21
C ASN A 86 13.37 0.58 -10.88
N ILE A 87 13.22 -0.37 -11.81
CA ILE A 87 12.57 -1.63 -11.51
C ILE A 87 13.33 -2.38 -10.41
N ARG A 88 12.60 -2.91 -9.42
CA ARG A 88 13.19 -3.77 -8.40
C ARG A 88 13.39 -5.17 -8.99
N THR A 89 14.57 -5.75 -8.78
CA THR A 89 14.96 -7.08 -9.29
C THR A 89 15.25 -8.10 -8.19
N ASN A 90 15.53 -7.63 -6.97
CA ASN A 90 15.77 -8.48 -5.81
C ASN A 90 14.45 -9.01 -5.23
N THR A 91 14.53 -10.08 -4.44
CA THR A 91 13.41 -10.58 -3.64
C THR A 91 12.83 -9.46 -2.77
N LEU A 92 11.53 -9.22 -2.89
CA LEU A 92 10.84 -8.22 -2.07
C LEU A 92 10.55 -8.83 -0.71
N TRP A 93 11.09 -8.17 0.30
CA TRP A 93 10.98 -8.61 1.68
C TRP A 93 10.72 -7.39 2.57
N GLY A 94 9.55 -7.33 3.21
CA GLY A 94 9.17 -6.16 4.02
C GLY A 94 8.94 -4.87 3.23
N GLN A 95 8.76 -4.99 1.91
CA GLN A 95 8.42 -3.92 0.98
C GLN A 95 7.16 -4.32 0.22
N VAL A 96 6.22 -3.39 0.04
CA VAL A 96 5.00 -3.67 -0.72
C VAL A 96 5.35 -4.07 -2.15
N HIS A 97 4.72 -5.13 -2.66
CA HIS A 97 4.96 -5.59 -4.03
C HIS A 97 4.23 -4.71 -5.05
N ASP A 98 3.02 -4.23 -4.73
CA ASP A 98 2.22 -3.35 -5.57
C ASP A 98 3.01 -2.11 -6.02
N GLU A 99 3.06 -1.92 -7.34
CA GLU A 99 3.88 -0.89 -7.98
C GLU A 99 3.37 0.51 -7.68
N LYS A 100 2.04 0.72 -7.61
CA LYS A 100 1.46 2.04 -7.34
C LYS A 100 1.79 2.48 -5.92
N ALA A 101 1.60 1.59 -4.95
CA ALA A 101 1.91 1.84 -3.55
C ALA A 101 3.41 2.12 -3.35
N TRP A 102 4.28 1.32 -3.97
CA TRP A 102 5.74 1.50 -3.84
C TRP A 102 6.23 2.79 -4.52
N TYR A 103 5.99 2.94 -5.82
CA TYR A 103 6.62 3.99 -6.63
C TYR A 103 5.93 5.36 -6.48
N SER A 104 4.65 5.40 -6.11
CA SER A 104 3.87 6.65 -6.07
C SER A 104 3.45 7.08 -4.66
N MET A 105 3.44 6.17 -3.67
CA MET A 105 2.87 6.43 -2.34
C MET A 105 3.79 6.06 -1.18
N GLY A 106 5.08 5.81 -1.45
CA GLY A 106 6.07 5.57 -0.39
C GLY A 106 5.79 4.30 0.44
N GLY A 107 5.09 3.33 -0.13
CA GLY A 107 4.75 2.06 0.53
C GLY A 107 3.52 2.10 1.46
N VAL A 108 2.87 3.27 1.60
CA VAL A 108 1.65 3.43 2.39
C VAL A 108 0.49 3.76 1.46
N SER A 109 -0.43 2.83 1.26
CA SER A 109 -1.63 3.07 0.45
C SER A 109 -2.87 2.43 1.07
N GLY A 110 -4.04 2.99 0.79
CA GLY A 110 -5.31 2.43 1.25
C GLY A 110 -5.64 1.07 0.62
N HIS A 111 -5.09 0.74 -0.55
CA HIS A 111 -5.32 -0.55 -1.23
C HIS A 111 -4.24 -1.60 -0.94
N ALA A 112 -3.02 -1.19 -0.54
CA ALA A 112 -1.87 -2.08 -0.41
C ALA A 112 -0.80 -1.54 0.56
N GLY A 113 0.07 -2.44 1.03
CA GLY A 113 1.29 -2.10 1.80
C GLY A 113 1.26 -2.47 3.27
N LEU A 114 0.15 -3.04 3.75
CA LEU A 114 0.03 -3.55 5.11
C LEU A 114 0.70 -4.92 5.25
N PHE A 115 1.52 -5.08 6.28
CA PHE A 115 2.11 -6.36 6.71
C PHE A 115 1.50 -6.75 8.06
N PHE A 116 1.41 -8.05 8.35
CA PHE A 116 0.87 -8.60 9.60
C PHE A 116 1.51 -9.95 9.94
#